data_AF-A0A833GXI0-F1
#
_entry.id   AF-A0A833GXI0-F1
#
_cell.length_a   1.000
_cell.length_b   1.000
_cell.length_c   1.000
_cell.angle_alpha   90.00
_cell.angle_beta   90.00
_cell.angle_gamma   90.00
#
_symmetry.space_group_name_H-M   'P 1'
#
loop_
_entity.id
_entity.type
_entity.pdbx_description
1 polymer ?
#
loop_
_entity_poly.entity_id
_entity_poly.type
_entity_poly.pdbx_seq_one_letter_code
_entity_poly.pdbx_strand_id
1 'polypeptide(L)'
;MKYEVNPSSACDLRHLLDVEPFQQILGLLLRFDERTNLAGLDHSHFMRRAISVAQPSAVTVLLGRLEDGLFYVCVRLDTKGGQLRTSWLHEDDIYREREEVADDAEHPVHQMLCLTDLYARAVPISEADFFRLESGGQIPRTQ
;
A
#
# COMPACT_ATOMS: atom_id res chain seq x y z
N MET A 1 -4.97 -10.44 -18.09
CA MET A 1 -5.79 -11.16 -17.10
C MET A 1 -6.06 -10.17 -15.97
N LYS A 2 -7.28 -9.63 -15.86
CA LYS A 2 -7.63 -8.75 -14.74
C LYS A 2 -7.83 -9.67 -13.53
N TYR A 3 -6.86 -9.70 -12.62
CA TYR A 3 -7.09 -10.29 -11.32
C TYR A 3 -8.20 -9.45 -10.67
N GLU A 4 -9.42 -9.99 -10.57
CA GLU A 4 -10.41 -9.46 -9.64
C GLU A 4 -9.89 -9.77 -8.25
N VAL A 5 -9.15 -8.83 -7.68
CA VAL A 5 -8.58 -9.00 -6.34
C VAL A 5 -9.72 -8.81 -5.35
N ASN A 6 -10.17 -9.92 -4.78
CA ASN A 6 -11.14 -9.91 -3.70
C ASN A 6 -10.41 -9.78 -2.35
N PRO A 7 -10.66 -8.74 -1.54
CA PRO A 7 -10.07 -8.63 -0.19
C PRO A 7 -10.40 -9.84 0.70
N SER A 8 -11.48 -10.58 0.45
CA SER A 8 -11.79 -11.83 1.16
C SER A 8 -10.78 -12.96 0.88
N SER A 9 -9.89 -12.80 -0.10
CA SER A 9 -8.76 -13.70 -0.34
C SER A 9 -7.55 -13.39 0.53
N ALA A 10 -7.55 -12.28 1.28
CA ALA A 10 -6.45 -11.92 2.16
C ALA A 10 -6.44 -12.78 3.43
N CYS A 11 -5.25 -13.25 3.78
CA CYS A 11 -5.00 -14.00 5.01
C CYS A 11 -5.18 -13.14 6.26
N ASP A 12 -4.74 -11.88 6.17
CA ASP A 12 -4.95 -10.87 7.21
C ASP A 12 -5.09 -9.47 6.62
N LEU A 13 -5.91 -8.64 7.28
CA LEU A 13 -6.21 -7.27 6.88
C LEU A 13 -5.68 -6.30 7.93
N ARG A 14 -5.05 -5.21 7.48
CA ARG A 14 -4.45 -4.19 8.34
C ARG A 14 -4.72 -2.78 7.86
N HIS A 15 -4.77 -1.86 8.81
CA HIS A 15 -4.85 -0.43 8.57
C HIS A 15 -3.52 0.23 8.94
N LEU A 16 -2.94 0.96 7.99
CA LEU A 16 -1.70 1.69 8.20
C LEU A 16 -1.98 3.03 8.88
N LEU A 17 -1.46 3.21 10.10
CA LEU A 17 -1.68 4.43 10.88
C LEU A 17 -0.81 5.61 10.44
N ASP A 18 0.42 5.32 10.01
CA ASP A 18 1.38 6.30 9.52
C ASP A 18 1.57 6.13 8.01
N VAL A 19 1.03 7.09 7.26
CA VAL A 19 0.94 7.01 5.80
C VAL A 19 2.14 7.64 5.11
N GLU A 20 2.91 8.50 5.78
CA GLU A 20 4.03 9.20 5.16
C GLU A 20 5.09 8.24 4.58
N PRO A 21 5.53 7.19 5.29
CA PRO A 21 6.51 6.26 4.74
C PRO A 21 5.96 5.49 3.53
N PHE A 22 4.67 5.16 3.52
CA PHE A 22 4.01 4.55 2.36
C PHE A 22 4.04 5.48 1.15
N GLN A 23 3.73 6.77 1.33
CA GLN A 23 3.81 7.77 0.26
C GLN A 23 5.24 7.96 -0.26
N GLN A 24 6.27 7.81 0.58
CA GLN A 24 7.67 7.85 0.17
C GLN A 24 8.03 6.67 -0.75
N ILE A 25 7.65 5.44 -0.38
CA ILE A 25 7.83 4.24 -1.23
C ILE A 25 7.09 4.45 -2.56
N LEU A 26 5.82 4.83 -2.51
CA LEU A 26 5.01 5.04 -3.70
C LEU A 26 5.62 6.11 -4.62
N GLY A 27 6.11 7.20 -4.05
CA GLY A 27 6.77 8.28 -4.78
C GLY A 27 8.07 7.83 -5.47
N LEU A 28 8.83 6.92 -4.87
CA LEU A 28 10.03 6.32 -5.50
C LEU A 28 9.65 5.47 -6.70
N LEU A 29 8.67 4.58 -6.55
CA LEU A 29 8.18 3.70 -7.62
C LEU A 29 7.65 4.52 -8.80
N LEU A 30 6.82 5.53 -8.54
CA LEU A 30 6.27 6.39 -9.60
C LEU A 30 7.35 7.15 -10.36
N ARG A 31 8.39 7.64 -9.68
CA ARG A 31 9.53 8.30 -10.35
C ARG A 31 10.31 7.33 -11.22
N PHE A 32 10.43 6.06 -10.81
CA PHE A 32 11.06 5.04 -11.62
C PHE A 32 10.23 4.74 -12.88
N ASP A 33 8.91 4.55 -12.74
CA ASP A 33 8.00 4.30 -13.86
C ASP A 33 7.98 5.46 -14.86
N GLU A 34 7.96 6.70 -14.36
CA GLU A 34 8.03 7.93 -15.17
C GLU A 34 9.35 8.03 -15.95
N ARG A 35 10.48 7.62 -15.34
CA ARG A 35 11.81 7.66 -15.99
C ARG A 35 12.02 6.55 -17.02
N THR A 36 11.41 5.39 -16.80
CA THR A 36 11.58 4.19 -17.64
C THR A 36 10.53 4.09 -18.75
N ASN A 37 9.59 5.03 -18.81
CA ASN A 37 8.45 5.04 -19.74
C ASN A 37 7.55 3.80 -19.60
N LEU A 38 7.58 3.14 -18.43
CA LEU A 38 6.66 2.06 -18.05
C LEU A 38 5.27 2.61 -17.67
N ALA A 39 5.17 3.91 -17.41
CA ALA A 39 3.92 4.61 -17.07
C ALA A 39 2.86 4.65 -18.20
N GLY A 40 3.12 4.02 -19.35
CA GLY A 40 2.27 4.06 -20.53
C GLY A 40 0.87 3.46 -20.30
N LEU A 41 -0.10 4.34 -20.02
CA LEU A 41 -1.57 4.15 -20.09
C LEU A 41 -2.26 3.48 -18.89
N ASP A 42 -1.60 3.27 -17.75
CA ASP A 42 -2.33 2.79 -16.58
C ASP A 42 -3.03 3.97 -15.87
N HIS A 43 -4.37 3.97 -15.89
CA HIS A 43 -5.18 4.93 -15.11
C HIS A 43 -4.81 4.91 -13.62
N SER A 44 -4.26 3.80 -13.12
CA SER A 44 -3.76 3.70 -11.75
C SER A 44 -2.58 4.65 -11.47
N HIS A 45 -1.76 5.00 -12.47
CA HIS A 45 -0.59 5.89 -12.31
C HIS A 45 -0.97 7.25 -11.76
N PHE A 46 -1.94 7.93 -12.39
CA PHE A 46 -2.37 9.26 -11.96
C PHE A 46 -2.98 9.24 -10.55
N MET A 47 -3.72 8.18 -10.20
CA MET A 47 -4.29 8.02 -8.86
C MET A 47 -3.20 7.80 -7.81
N ARG A 48 -2.24 6.90 -8.09
CA ARG A 48 -1.07 6.67 -7.24
C ARG A 48 -0.26 7.96 -7.07
N ARG A 49 -0.12 8.75 -8.14
CA ARG A 49 0.55 10.05 -8.08
C ARG A 49 -0.18 11.06 -7.21
N ALA A 50 -1.50 11.12 -7.30
CA ALA A 50 -2.30 11.97 -6.41
C ALA A 50 -2.13 11.55 -4.94
N ILE A 51 -2.15 10.24 -4.67
CA ILE A 51 -1.92 9.67 -3.34
C ILE A 51 -0.52 10.05 -2.83
N SER A 52 0.54 9.92 -3.64
CA SER A 52 1.92 10.14 -3.18
C SER A 52 2.22 11.58 -2.77
N VAL A 53 1.39 12.55 -3.17
CA VAL A 53 1.58 13.98 -2.87
C VAL A 53 0.46 14.58 -2.02
N ALA A 54 -0.54 13.78 -1.66
CA ALA A 54 -1.65 14.23 -0.81
C ALA A 54 -1.19 14.50 0.63
N GLN A 55 -1.96 15.32 1.35
CA GLN A 55 -1.78 15.46 2.80
C GLN A 55 -2.01 14.10 3.47
N PRO A 56 -1.10 13.60 4.34
CA PRO A 56 -1.23 12.27 4.94
C PRO A 56 -2.56 12.06 5.66
N SER A 57 -3.09 13.10 6.30
CA SER A 57 -4.38 13.09 6.99
C SER A 57 -5.60 12.89 6.08
N ALA A 58 -5.45 13.07 4.76
CA ALA A 58 -6.48 12.85 3.76
C ALA A 58 -6.41 11.45 3.13
N VAL A 59 -5.42 10.63 3.50
CA VAL A 59 -5.17 9.33 2.92
C VAL A 59 -5.48 8.24 3.96
N THR A 60 -6.16 7.19 3.52
CA THR A 60 -6.34 5.96 4.30
C THR A 60 -5.79 4.81 3.48
N VAL A 61 -4.88 4.03 4.08
CA VAL A 61 -4.24 2.88 3.44
C VAL A 61 -4.61 1.60 4.18
N LEU A 62 -5.25 0.70 3.45
CA LEU A 62 -5.63 -0.63 3.92
C LEU A 62 -4.80 -1.66 3.16
N LEU A 63 -4.28 -2.64 3.89
CA LEU A 63 -3.40 -3.66 3.37
C LEU A 63 -4.03 -5.02 3.65
N GLY A 64 -4.15 -5.86 2.63
CA GLY A 64 -4.46 -7.28 2.79
C GLY A 64 -3.25 -8.12 2.37
N ARG A 65 -2.70 -8.93 3.25
CA ARG A 65 -1.64 -9.87 2.86
C ARG A 65 -2.26 -11.08 2.15
N LEU A 66 -1.79 -11.37 0.94
CA LEU A 66 -2.20 -12.56 0.19
C LEU A 66 -1.24 -13.71 0.47
N GLU A 67 0.07 -13.44 0.39
CA GLU A 67 1.17 -14.32 0.74
C GLU A 67 2.37 -13.45 1.17
N ASP A 68 3.47 -14.07 1.59
CA ASP A 68 4.64 -13.31 2.03
C ASP A 68 5.24 -12.50 0.88
N GLY A 69 5.39 -11.19 1.10
CA GLY A 69 5.83 -10.25 0.08
C GLY A 69 4.79 -9.90 -0.99
N LEU A 70 3.53 -10.37 -0.89
CA LEU A 70 2.46 -10.00 -1.82
C LEU A 70 1.24 -9.45 -1.08
N PHE A 71 0.89 -8.20 -1.42
CA PHE A 71 -0.15 -7.45 -0.74
C PHE A 71 -1.21 -6.93 -1.71
N TYR A 72 -2.47 -7.05 -1.33
CA TYR A 72 -3.53 -6.19 -1.84
C TYR A 72 -3.47 -4.84 -1.12
N VAL A 73 -3.31 -3.77 -1.88
CA VAL A 73 -3.25 -2.41 -1.38
C VAL A 73 -4.53 -1.69 -1.80
N CYS A 74 -5.33 -1.26 -0.84
CA CYS A 74 -6.49 -0.41 -1.08
C CYS A 74 -6.23 0.97 -0.46
N VAL A 75 -6.41 2.02 -1.26
CA VAL A 75 -6.18 3.39 -0.83
C VAL A 75 -7.41 4.24 -1.09
N ARG A 76 -7.81 4.98 -0.06
CA ARG A 76 -8.79 6.06 -0.15
C ARG A 76 -8.07 7.39 -0.03
N LEU A 77 -8.43 8.32 -0.90
CA LEU A 77 -8.01 9.72 -0.84
C LEU A 77 -9.25 10.60 -0.72
N ASP A 78 -9.37 11.30 0.41
CA ASP A 78 -10.41 12.28 0.64
C ASP A 78 -10.02 13.62 -0.02
N THR A 79 -10.90 14.15 -0.87
CA THR A 79 -10.69 15.43 -1.58
C THR A 79 -11.82 16.39 -1.27
N LYS A 80 -11.65 17.68 -1.62
CA LYS A 80 -12.74 18.68 -1.49
C LYS A 80 -13.98 18.33 -2.32
N GLY A 81 -13.81 17.59 -3.42
CA GLY A 81 -14.89 17.24 -4.35
C GLY A 81 -15.52 15.87 -4.10
N GLY A 82 -15.10 15.16 -3.03
CA GLY A 82 -15.54 13.80 -2.73
C GLY A 82 -14.37 12.87 -2.48
N GLN A 83 -14.59 11.57 -2.68
CA GLN A 83 -13.60 10.53 -2.37
C GLN A 83 -13.10 9.86 -3.65
N LEU A 84 -11.80 9.61 -3.70
CA LEU A 84 -11.17 8.76 -4.71
C LEU A 84 -10.75 7.46 -4.04
N ARG A 85 -10.92 6.36 -4.78
CA ARG A 85 -10.52 5.02 -4.35
C ARG A 85 -9.78 4.33 -5.46
N THR A 86 -8.74 3.61 -5.09
CA THR A 86 -8.00 2.75 -6.01
C THR A 86 -7.42 1.59 -5.24
N SER A 87 -7.15 0.50 -5.94
CA SER A 87 -6.49 -0.65 -5.36
C SER A 87 -5.59 -1.34 -6.38
N TRP A 88 -4.61 -2.08 -5.88
CA TRP A 88 -3.68 -2.84 -6.71
C TRP A 88 -3.02 -3.98 -5.92
N LEU A 89 -2.36 -4.89 -6.64
CA LEU A 89 -1.43 -5.85 -6.06
C LEU A 89 -0.03 -5.25 -6.01
N HIS A 90 0.62 -5.37 -4.87
CA HIS A 90 1.99 -4.97 -4.65
C HIS A 90 2.84 -6.21 -4.32
N GLU A 91 3.80 -6.49 -5.18
CA GLU A 91 4.90 -7.40 -4.92
C GLU A 91 6.05 -6.61 -4.26
N ASP A 92 6.52 -7.10 -3.14
CA ASP A 92 7.58 -6.48 -2.34
C ASP A 92 8.93 -7.14 -2.65
N ASP A 93 9.54 -6.70 -3.75
CA ASP A 93 10.83 -7.24 -4.21
C ASP A 93 11.98 -6.92 -3.24
N ILE A 94 11.89 -5.82 -2.47
CA ILE A 94 12.89 -5.50 -1.45
C ILE A 94 12.85 -6.55 -0.33
N TYR A 95 11.65 -6.96 0.09
CA TYR A 95 11.51 -8.06 1.05
C TYR A 95 12.07 -9.37 0.49
N ARG A 96 11.73 -9.73 -0.75
CA ARG A 96 12.23 -10.96 -1.38
C ARG A 96 13.75 -10.98 -1.51
N GLU A 97 14.34 -9.89 -1.97
CA GLU A 97 15.79 -9.77 -2.12
C GLU A 97 16.50 -9.88 -0.75
N ARG A 98 15.94 -9.32 0.34
CA ARG A 98 16.50 -9.52 1.69
C ARG A 98 16.57 -10.99 2.09
N GLU A 99 15.54 -11.76 1.77
CA GLU A 99 15.53 -13.19 2.07
C GLU A 99 16.59 -13.94 1.24
N GLU A 100 16.82 -13.53 -0.01
CA GLU A 100 17.84 -14.11 -0.88
C GLU A 100 19.27 -13.81 -0.43
N VAL A 101 19.51 -12.61 0.11
CA VAL A 101 20.83 -12.17 0.60
C VAL A 101 20.91 -12.09 2.12
N ALA A 102 20.17 -12.95 2.82
CA ALA A 102 20.08 -12.93 4.29
C ALA A 102 21.44 -13.10 4.99
N ASP A 103 22.38 -13.80 4.36
CA ASP A 103 23.74 -14.02 4.88
C ASP A 103 24.71 -12.85 4.60
N ASP A 104 24.33 -11.89 3.75
CA ASP A 104 25.11 -10.68 3.45
C ASP A 104 24.51 -9.46 4.14
N ALA A 105 24.90 -9.25 5.41
CA ALA A 105 24.41 -8.15 6.23
C ALA A 105 24.82 -6.75 5.72
N GLU A 106 25.82 -6.65 4.84
CA GLU A 106 26.26 -5.38 4.26
C GLU A 106 25.47 -5.01 2.99
N HIS A 107 24.64 -5.92 2.47
CA HIS A 107 23.85 -5.67 1.28
C HIS A 107 22.92 -4.46 1.47
N PRO A 108 22.90 -3.47 0.55
CA PRO A 108 22.13 -2.22 0.72
C PRO A 108 20.62 -2.42 0.95
N VAL A 109 20.06 -3.52 0.47
CA VAL A 109 18.63 -3.85 0.59
C VAL A 109 18.15 -3.87 2.05
N HIS A 110 19.03 -4.23 2.99
CA HIS A 110 18.72 -4.28 4.42
C HIS A 110 18.48 -2.89 5.05
N GLN A 111 18.92 -1.82 4.38
CA GLN A 111 18.72 -0.44 4.83
C GLN A 111 17.52 0.24 4.17
N MET A 112 16.93 -0.39 3.16
CA MET A 112 15.77 0.17 2.47
C MET A 112 14.53 0.06 3.37
N LEU A 113 13.46 0.77 3.04
CA LEU A 113 12.17 0.58 3.69
C LEU A 113 11.21 -0.01 2.67
N CYS A 114 10.49 -1.07 3.03
CA CYS A 114 9.53 -1.72 2.15
C CYS A 114 8.11 -1.83 2.72
N LEU A 115 7.17 -2.34 1.92
CA LEU A 115 5.78 -2.45 2.35
C LEU A 115 5.61 -3.50 3.45
N THR A 116 6.39 -4.57 3.44
CA THR A 116 6.40 -5.62 4.46
C THR A 116 6.78 -5.03 5.83
N ASP A 117 7.75 -4.12 5.88
CA ASP A 117 8.13 -3.40 7.11
C ASP A 117 6.99 -2.50 7.64
N LEU A 118 6.23 -1.89 6.73
CA LEU A 118 5.06 -1.08 7.10
C LEU A 118 3.89 -1.94 7.55
N TYR A 119 3.69 -3.06 6.87
CA TYR A 119 2.66 -4.03 7.19
C TYR A 119 2.82 -4.60 8.60
N ALA A 120 4.05 -4.95 8.98
CA ALA A 120 4.37 -5.44 10.31
C ALA A 120 3.98 -4.45 11.42
N ARG A 121 4.04 -3.14 11.14
CA ARG A 121 3.68 -2.04 12.06
C ARG A 121 2.21 -1.60 11.96
N ALA A 122 1.48 -2.05 10.95
CA ALA A 122 0.08 -1.71 10.74
C ALA A 122 -0.83 -2.44 11.73
N VAL A 123 -1.99 -1.86 12.01
CA VAL A 123 -2.94 -2.39 12.99
C VAL A 123 -3.88 -3.41 12.35
N PRO A 124 -4.04 -4.62 12.91
CA PRO A 124 -5.03 -5.59 12.43
C PRO A 124 -6.45 -5.03 12.46
N ILE A 125 -7.23 -5.30 11.43
CA ILE A 125 -8.64 -4.91 11.33
C ILE A 125 -9.51 -6.09 10.90
N SER A 126 -10.79 -6.05 11.26
CA SER A 126 -11.76 -7.02 10.77
C SER A 126 -12.14 -6.72 9.31
N GLU A 127 -12.69 -7.71 8.61
CA GLU A 127 -13.25 -7.51 7.26
C GLU A 127 -14.38 -6.46 7.26
N ALA A 128 -15.21 -6.44 8.31
CA ALA A 128 -16.25 -5.42 8.47
C ALA A 128 -15.66 -4.00 8.61
N ASP A 129 -14.57 -3.86 9.37
CA ASP A 129 -13.87 -2.58 9.50
C ASP A 129 -13.15 -2.19 8.21
N PHE A 130 -12.59 -3.16 7.48
CA PHE A 130 -12.02 -2.94 6.15
C PHE A 130 -13.05 -2.31 5.22
N PHE A 131 -14.21 -2.94 5.02
CA PHE A 131 -15.24 -2.40 4.13
C PHE A 131 -15.81 -1.08 4.62
N ARG A 132 -15.90 -0.88 5.95
CA ARG A 132 -16.31 0.39 6.54
C ARG A 132 -15.31 1.51 6.23
N LEU A 133 -14.02 1.28 6.48
CA LEU A 133 -12.96 2.25 6.22
C LEU A 133 -12.80 2.51 4.73
N GLU A 134 -12.82 1.46 3.90
CA GLU A 134 -12.83 1.57 2.45
C GLU A 134 -13.99 2.46 2.00
N SER A 135 -15.16 2.29 2.63
CA SER A 135 -16.38 3.06 2.36
C SER A 135 -16.39 4.50 2.86
N GLY A 136 -15.33 4.98 3.50
CA GLY A 136 -15.27 6.34 4.07
C GLY A 136 -15.83 6.46 5.48
N GLY A 137 -16.17 5.33 6.12
CA GLY A 137 -16.52 5.29 7.53
C GLY A 137 -15.30 5.42 8.43
N GLN A 138 -15.54 5.51 9.73
CA GLN A 138 -14.50 5.52 10.77
C GLN A 138 -14.65 4.28 11.65
N ILE A 139 -13.53 3.74 12.15
CA ILE A 139 -13.57 2.73 13.21
C ILE A 139 -13.93 3.46 14.52
N PRO A 140 -14.91 2.99 15.31
CA PRO A 140 -15.15 3.50 16.64
C PRO A 140 -13.88 3.38 17.47
N ARG A 141 -13.39 4.49 18.04
CA ARG A 141 -12.31 4.40 19.03
C ARG A 141 -12.85 3.66 20.25
N THR A 142 -12.42 2.42 20.45
CA THR A 142 -12.62 1.73 21.73
C THR A 142 -11.86 2.52 22.79
N GLN A 143 -12.61 3.03 23.78
CA GLN A 143 -12.06 3.65 24.99
C GLN A 143 -11.44 2.58 25.89
#